data_AF-A0A139JRW9-F1
#
_entry.id   AF-A0A139JRW9-F1
#
_cell.length_a   1.000
_cell.length_b   1.000
_cell.length_c   1.000
_cell.angle_alpha   90.00
_cell.angle_beta   90.00
_cell.angle_gamma   90.00
#
_symmetry.space_group_name_H-M   'P 1'
#
loop_
_entity.id
_entity.type
_entity.pdbx_description
1 polymer ?
#
loop_
_entity_poly.entity_id
_entity_poly.type
_entity_poly.pdbx_seq_one_letter_code
_entity_poly.pdbx_strand_id
1 'polypeptide(L)'
;MKFQAKTMAALVAATFIAGVACASGGASGPAVTYAVQGNIGEVIVNPYKVAPLTAVIRNGGYELKDVEVRIVPKMNGQEIKYKVSDRQLKTNAGIPIFGLYPDYLNTVEVSYTRLFNGKAEKFSDTYQFYAPPVYTRSNGMPRQKGTMFDTEVHTVHPDFKDRLYLVGNQLSPIAPQGARFAWNNPSGGALEWAYNSNIGIIDTTGAVRWYLLDILLNEPSDPWSSGYMMGFQQTKDGALTWGFGQRYVKYDLLGREIFNRLLPPQYSDYSHAFDNAENGHSFLRVANADYRRPDGKRV
;
A
#
# COMPACT_ATOMS: atom_id res chain seq x y z
N MET A 1 -87.49 5.18 10.89
CA MET A 1 -86.64 5.02 12.09
C MET A 1 -85.86 3.72 11.98
N LYS A 2 -84.53 3.82 12.11
CA LYS A 2 -83.54 2.76 12.37
C LYS A 2 -83.22 1.77 11.25
N PHE A 3 -82.10 2.10 10.60
CA PHE A 3 -81.24 1.29 9.74
C PHE A 3 -80.98 -0.12 10.28
N GLN A 4 -81.02 -1.12 9.39
CA GLN A 4 -80.52 -2.47 9.63
C GLN A 4 -78.98 -2.47 9.63
N ALA A 5 -78.38 -2.93 10.72
CA ALA A 5 -76.96 -3.28 10.78
C ALA A 5 -76.81 -4.78 10.48
N LYS A 6 -76.25 -5.12 9.32
CA LYS A 6 -75.73 -6.45 9.01
C LYS A 6 -74.31 -6.53 9.57
N THR A 7 -74.09 -7.27 10.65
CA THR A 7 -72.76 -7.68 11.11
C THR A 7 -72.32 -8.91 10.32
N MET A 8 -71.49 -8.70 9.30
CA MET A 8 -70.75 -9.76 8.62
C MET A 8 -69.30 -9.66 9.13
N ALA A 9 -68.87 -10.65 9.89
CA ALA A 9 -67.47 -10.79 10.29
C ALA A 9 -66.65 -11.13 9.05
N ALA A 10 -65.89 -10.17 8.54
CA ALA A 10 -64.91 -10.40 7.48
C ALA A 10 -63.61 -10.90 8.12
N LEU A 11 -63.32 -12.18 7.94
CA LEU A 11 -62.01 -12.78 8.23
C LEU A 11 -61.02 -12.20 7.20
N VAL A 12 -60.27 -11.16 7.57
CA VAL A 12 -59.17 -10.66 6.72
C VAL A 12 -57.99 -11.60 6.91
N ALA A 13 -57.84 -12.56 6.01
CA ALA A 13 -56.60 -13.30 5.86
C ALA A 13 -55.54 -12.33 5.33
N ALA A 14 -54.72 -11.77 6.25
CA ALA A 14 -53.52 -11.04 5.90
C ALA A 14 -52.54 -12.02 5.25
N THR A 15 -52.53 -12.06 3.91
CA THR A 15 -51.45 -12.66 3.15
C THR A 15 -50.23 -11.76 3.33
N PHE A 16 -49.38 -12.11 4.30
CA PHE A 16 -48.00 -11.63 4.32
C PHE A 16 -47.36 -12.10 3.01
N ILE A 17 -47.23 -11.21 2.03
CA ILE A 17 -46.27 -11.37 0.95
C ILE A 17 -44.92 -11.31 1.66
N ALA A 18 -44.36 -12.49 1.95
CA ALA A 18 -42.98 -12.62 2.37
C ALA A 18 -42.14 -11.97 1.27
N GLY A 19 -41.66 -10.75 1.55
CA GLY A 19 -40.67 -10.10 0.71
C GLY A 19 -39.54 -11.10 0.52
N VAL A 20 -39.24 -11.42 -0.73
CA VAL A 20 -38.10 -12.27 -1.07
C VAL A 20 -36.88 -11.54 -0.50
N ALA A 21 -36.33 -12.08 0.59
CA ALA A 21 -35.05 -11.66 1.09
C ALA A 21 -34.02 -12.07 0.04
N CYS A 22 -33.77 -11.22 -0.94
CA CYS A 22 -32.63 -11.37 -1.82
C CYS A 22 -31.39 -11.16 -0.95
N ALA A 23 -30.76 -12.26 -0.54
CA ALA A 23 -29.44 -12.20 0.04
C ALA A 23 -28.51 -11.49 -0.96
N SER A 24 -27.77 -10.47 -0.51
CA SER A 24 -26.82 -9.72 -1.33
C SER A 24 -25.55 -10.52 -1.71
N GLY A 25 -25.51 -11.81 -1.38
CA GLY A 25 -24.50 -12.75 -1.83
C GLY A 25 -25.16 -13.82 -2.70
N GLY A 26 -24.73 -13.93 -3.96
CA GLY A 26 -25.07 -15.09 -4.79
C GLY A 26 -24.63 -16.39 -4.12
N ALA A 27 -25.17 -17.52 -4.59
CA ALA A 27 -24.79 -18.83 -4.07
C ALA A 27 -23.26 -19.01 -4.13
N SER A 28 -22.66 -19.54 -3.05
CA SER A 28 -21.26 -19.94 -3.08
C SER A 28 -21.05 -21.00 -4.16
N GLY A 29 -20.18 -20.71 -5.13
CA GLY A 29 -19.96 -21.53 -6.32
C GLY A 29 -18.96 -20.87 -7.29
N PRO A 30 -18.64 -21.51 -8.43
CA PRO A 30 -17.65 -21.01 -9.39
C PRO A 30 -18.05 -19.72 -10.11
N ALA A 31 -19.32 -19.31 -10.00
CA ALA A 31 -19.79 -18.05 -10.54
C ALA A 31 -19.50 -16.92 -9.54
N VAL A 32 -18.52 -16.08 -9.85
CA VAL A 32 -18.26 -14.84 -9.09
C VAL A 32 -18.77 -13.66 -9.88
N THR A 33 -19.75 -12.94 -9.34
CA THR A 33 -20.25 -11.68 -9.92
C THR A 33 -19.53 -10.52 -9.26
N TYR A 34 -18.69 -9.82 -10.01
CA TYR A 34 -18.03 -8.59 -9.54
C TYR A 34 -18.71 -7.36 -10.11
N ALA A 35 -18.83 -6.31 -9.31
CA ALA A 35 -19.27 -5.01 -9.80
C ALA A 35 -18.16 -4.38 -10.65
N VAL A 36 -18.46 -4.10 -11.91
CA VAL A 36 -17.56 -3.42 -12.85
C VAL A 36 -18.09 -2.02 -13.14
N GLN A 37 -17.19 -1.03 -13.21
CA GLN A 37 -17.56 0.36 -13.52
C GLN A 37 -17.30 0.72 -15.00
N GLY A 38 -16.40 -0.01 -15.66
CA GLY A 38 -15.95 0.25 -17.03
C GLY A 38 -15.99 -0.99 -17.91
N ASN A 39 -15.13 -1.04 -18.93
CA ASN A 39 -15.15 -2.08 -19.97
C ASN A 39 -14.22 -3.28 -19.71
N ILE A 40 -13.64 -3.34 -18.51
CA ILE A 40 -12.79 -4.42 -17.99
C ILE A 40 -13.30 -4.88 -16.61
N GLY A 41 -12.46 -5.56 -15.82
CA GLY A 41 -12.84 -6.15 -14.55
C GLY A 41 -13.01 -5.14 -13.41
N GLU A 42 -13.14 -5.70 -12.21
CA GLU A 42 -13.38 -4.98 -10.96
C GLU A 42 -12.16 -4.20 -10.46
N VAL A 43 -12.41 -3.25 -9.56
CA VAL A 43 -11.35 -2.50 -8.88
C VAL A 43 -11.05 -3.15 -7.53
N ILE A 44 -9.77 -3.46 -7.29
CA ILE A 44 -9.26 -3.92 -6.01
C ILE A 44 -8.35 -2.85 -5.42
N VAL A 45 -8.82 -2.20 -4.35
CA VAL A 45 -8.03 -1.23 -3.58
C VAL A 45 -7.09 -1.98 -2.65
N ASN A 46 -5.85 -1.48 -2.50
CA ASN A 46 -4.80 -2.06 -1.67
C ASN A 46 -4.56 -3.56 -1.95
N PRO A 47 -4.29 -3.95 -3.21
CA PRO A 47 -4.28 -5.36 -3.63
C PRO A 47 -3.29 -6.23 -2.85
N TYR A 48 -2.19 -5.64 -2.37
CA TYR A 48 -1.15 -6.32 -1.59
C TYR A 48 -1.11 -5.89 -0.12
N LYS A 49 -2.19 -5.25 0.36
CA LYS A 49 -2.47 -4.94 1.78
C LYS A 49 -1.59 -3.88 2.45
N VAL A 50 -0.38 -3.63 1.96
CA VAL A 50 0.58 -2.72 2.61
C VAL A 50 0.65 -1.32 1.99
N ALA A 51 -0.02 -1.08 0.85
CA ALA A 51 0.00 0.20 0.15
C ALA A 51 -1.44 0.71 -0.12
N PRO A 52 -2.14 1.23 0.90
CA PRO A 52 -3.57 1.54 0.84
C PRO A 52 -3.96 2.61 -0.19
N LEU A 53 -3.01 3.43 -0.63
CA LEU A 53 -3.21 4.48 -1.63
C LEU A 53 -2.92 4.00 -3.05
N THR A 54 -3.23 2.72 -3.29
CA THR A 54 -3.06 2.06 -4.57
C THR A 54 -4.25 1.16 -4.87
N ALA A 55 -4.41 0.80 -6.13
CA ALA A 55 -5.42 -0.16 -6.56
C ALA A 55 -4.94 -0.93 -7.79
N VAL A 56 -5.69 -1.96 -8.18
CA VAL A 56 -5.60 -2.60 -9.49
C VAL A 56 -7.00 -2.64 -10.10
N ILE A 57 -7.15 -2.15 -11.31
CA ILE A 57 -8.34 -2.38 -12.14
C ILE A 57 -8.10 -3.67 -12.92
N ARG A 58 -8.82 -4.75 -12.59
CA ARG A 58 -8.59 -6.06 -13.20
C ARG A 58 -8.82 -6.02 -14.70
N ASN A 59 -8.02 -6.77 -15.44
CA ASN A 59 -8.19 -6.86 -16.89
C ASN A 59 -9.42 -7.68 -17.32
N GLY A 60 -10.14 -8.33 -16.40
CA GLY A 60 -11.33 -9.12 -16.72
C GLY A 60 -11.06 -10.31 -17.64
N GLY A 61 -9.82 -10.79 -17.71
CA GLY A 61 -9.40 -11.83 -18.66
C GLY A 61 -9.02 -11.31 -20.06
N TYR A 62 -9.10 -9.99 -20.29
CA TYR A 62 -8.66 -9.38 -21.54
C TYR A 62 -7.15 -9.11 -21.56
N GLU A 63 -6.56 -9.12 -22.76
CA GLU A 63 -5.23 -8.55 -22.95
C GLU A 63 -5.36 -7.03 -23.16
N LEU A 64 -4.51 -6.27 -22.49
CA LEU A 64 -4.50 -4.80 -22.54
C LEU A 64 -3.16 -4.30 -23.10
N LYS A 65 -3.21 -3.24 -23.89
CA LYS A 65 -2.07 -2.56 -24.51
C LYS A 65 -2.24 -1.04 -24.44
N ASP A 66 -1.14 -0.32 -24.64
CA ASP A 66 -1.10 1.15 -24.75
C ASP A 66 -1.79 1.86 -23.58
N VAL A 67 -1.61 1.33 -22.36
CA VAL A 67 -2.34 1.78 -21.19
C VAL A 67 -1.73 3.08 -20.65
N GLU A 68 -2.59 4.07 -20.45
CA GLU A 68 -2.28 5.34 -19.79
C GLU A 68 -3.27 5.59 -18.66
N VAL A 69 -2.75 6.02 -17.50
CA VAL A 69 -3.52 6.28 -16.29
C VAL A 69 -3.36 7.75 -15.91
N ARG A 70 -4.45 8.38 -15.47
CA ARG A 70 -4.49 9.73 -14.95
C ARG A 70 -5.28 9.76 -13.63
N ILE A 71 -4.61 10.15 -12.55
CA ILE A 71 -5.26 10.42 -11.27
C ILE A 71 -5.74 11.87 -11.29
N VAL A 72 -7.05 12.06 -11.32
CA VAL A 72 -7.65 13.39 -11.36
C VAL A 72 -7.34 14.12 -10.04
N PRO A 73 -6.78 15.35 -10.09
CA PRO A 73 -6.47 16.09 -8.88
C PRO A 73 -7.75 16.50 -8.15
N LYS A 74 -7.71 16.48 -6.81
CA LYS A 74 -8.68 17.21 -5.99
C LYS A 74 -8.52 18.73 -6.19
N MET A 75 -9.46 19.53 -5.71
CA MET A 75 -9.30 21.00 -5.72
C MET A 75 -7.98 21.40 -5.04
N ASN A 76 -7.18 22.23 -5.72
CA ASN A 76 -5.82 22.64 -5.32
C ASN A 76 -4.80 21.48 -5.21
N GLY A 77 -5.12 20.30 -5.74
CA GLY A 77 -4.23 19.15 -5.81
C GLY A 77 -3.42 19.12 -7.11
N GLN A 78 -2.56 18.11 -7.21
CA GLN A 78 -1.69 17.89 -8.35
C GLN A 78 -2.09 16.63 -9.13
N GLU A 79 -2.04 16.73 -10.47
CA GLU A 79 -2.25 15.58 -11.36
C GLU A 79 -1.06 14.61 -11.29
N ILE A 80 -1.36 13.31 -11.33
CA ILE A 80 -0.37 12.26 -11.60
C ILE A 80 -0.82 11.51 -12.84
N LYS A 81 0.06 11.43 -13.85
CA LYS A 81 -0.22 10.76 -15.13
C LYS A 81 0.96 9.90 -15.55
N TYR A 82 0.70 8.66 -15.97
CA TYR A 82 1.75 7.72 -16.35
C TYR A 82 1.26 6.64 -17.32
N LYS A 83 2.21 6.06 -18.06
CA LYS A 83 1.98 4.87 -18.88
C LYS A 83 2.28 3.60 -18.10
N VAL A 84 1.57 2.53 -18.41
CA VAL A 84 1.80 1.21 -17.81
C VAL A 84 2.43 0.28 -18.84
N SER A 85 3.54 -0.35 -18.47
CA SER A 85 4.18 -1.34 -19.32
C SER A 85 3.43 -2.67 -19.36
N ASP A 86 3.54 -3.40 -20.46
CA ASP A 86 3.00 -4.76 -20.63
C ASP A 86 3.40 -5.71 -19.48
N ARG A 87 4.63 -5.58 -18.99
CA ARG A 87 5.12 -6.37 -17.86
C ARG A 87 4.27 -6.12 -16.60
N GLN A 88 3.94 -4.86 -16.32
CA GLN A 88 3.14 -4.50 -15.15
C GLN A 88 1.68 -4.94 -15.31
N LEU A 89 1.12 -4.87 -16.52
CA LEU A 89 -0.23 -5.38 -16.79
C LEU A 89 -0.34 -6.88 -16.52
N LYS A 90 0.66 -7.66 -16.97
CA LYS A 90 0.73 -9.11 -16.72
C LYS A 90 0.98 -9.44 -15.26
N THR A 91 1.90 -8.73 -14.60
CA THR A 91 2.26 -8.96 -13.19
C THR A 91 1.07 -8.76 -12.26
N ASN A 92 0.22 -7.77 -12.54
CA ASN A 92 -0.92 -7.42 -11.69
C ASN A 92 -2.26 -7.96 -12.20
N ALA A 93 -2.28 -8.67 -13.34
CA ALA A 93 -3.49 -9.09 -14.04
C ALA A 93 -4.52 -7.93 -14.19
N GLY A 94 -4.02 -6.76 -14.59
CA GLY A 94 -4.80 -5.53 -14.57
C GLY A 94 -3.95 -4.27 -14.62
N ILE A 95 -4.62 -3.12 -14.62
CA ILE A 95 -4.01 -1.80 -14.65
C ILE A 95 -3.64 -1.40 -13.21
N PRO A 96 -2.34 -1.29 -12.87
CA PRO A 96 -1.90 -0.82 -11.56
C PRO A 96 -2.16 0.68 -11.41
N ILE A 97 -2.80 1.05 -10.31
CA ILE A 97 -3.15 2.42 -9.96
C ILE A 97 -2.32 2.85 -8.75
N PHE A 98 -1.51 3.88 -8.96
CA PHE A 98 -0.67 4.56 -7.99
C PHE A 98 -1.05 6.04 -7.91
N GLY A 99 -0.88 6.66 -6.73
CA GLY A 99 -1.00 8.12 -6.57
C GLY A 99 -2.32 8.60 -5.99
N LEU A 100 -3.08 7.74 -5.30
CA LEU A 100 -4.39 8.08 -4.74
C LEU A 100 -4.24 9.02 -3.54
N TYR A 101 -5.22 9.90 -3.33
CA TYR A 101 -5.35 10.67 -2.11
C TYR A 101 -5.97 9.82 -0.99
N PRO A 102 -5.47 9.91 0.26
CA PRO A 102 -6.08 9.24 1.41
C PRO A 102 -7.42 9.89 1.78
N ASP A 103 -8.32 9.08 2.35
CA ASP A 103 -9.64 9.52 2.81
C ASP A 103 -10.41 10.34 1.75
N TYR A 104 -10.41 9.83 0.52
CA TYR A 104 -10.95 10.55 -0.62
C TYR A 104 -11.59 9.60 -1.63
N LEU A 105 -12.72 10.03 -2.19
CA LEU A 105 -13.31 9.40 -3.37
C LEU A 105 -12.49 9.82 -4.59
N ASN A 106 -11.51 9.01 -4.95
CA ASN A 106 -10.59 9.31 -6.03
C ASN A 106 -11.30 9.08 -7.37
N THR A 107 -11.03 9.95 -8.34
CA THR A 107 -11.41 9.74 -9.75
C THR A 107 -10.16 9.37 -10.53
N VAL A 108 -10.23 8.26 -11.26
CA VAL A 108 -9.13 7.69 -12.03
C VAL A 108 -9.60 7.50 -13.47
N GLU A 109 -8.92 8.13 -14.40
CA GLU A 109 -9.17 7.96 -15.83
C GLU A 109 -8.11 7.05 -16.42
N VAL A 110 -8.54 6.09 -17.24
CA VAL A 110 -7.65 5.16 -17.94
C VAL A 110 -8.01 5.13 -19.42
N SER A 111 -6.99 5.15 -20.27
CA SER A 111 -7.14 4.86 -21.69
C SER A 111 -6.29 3.66 -22.05
N TYR A 112 -6.82 2.77 -22.90
CA TYR A 112 -6.18 1.52 -23.25
C TYR A 112 -6.73 0.92 -24.54
N THR A 113 -5.93 0.06 -25.16
CA THR A 113 -6.38 -0.86 -26.22
C THR A 113 -6.69 -2.22 -25.60
N ARG A 114 -7.92 -2.71 -25.73
CA ARG A 114 -8.34 -4.05 -25.34
C ARG A 114 -8.21 -4.99 -26.54
N LEU A 115 -7.52 -6.10 -26.34
CA LEU A 115 -7.41 -7.19 -27.31
C LEU A 115 -8.27 -8.37 -26.86
N PHE A 116 -9.22 -8.77 -27.71
CA PHE A 116 -10.09 -9.91 -27.45
C PHE A 116 -10.52 -10.58 -28.76
N ASN A 117 -10.33 -11.91 -28.85
CA ASN A 117 -10.72 -12.70 -30.03
C ASN A 117 -10.25 -12.10 -31.37
N GLY A 118 -8.99 -11.64 -31.42
CA GLY A 118 -8.38 -11.04 -32.61
C GLY A 118 -8.84 -9.62 -32.94
N LYS A 119 -9.71 -9.01 -32.13
CA LYS A 119 -10.14 -7.61 -32.28
C LYS A 119 -9.38 -6.70 -31.33
N ALA A 120 -9.03 -5.52 -31.82
CA ALA A 120 -8.43 -4.44 -31.05
C ALA A 120 -9.40 -3.26 -30.95
N GLU A 121 -9.76 -2.89 -29.73
CA GLU A 121 -10.73 -1.83 -29.45
C GLU A 121 -10.12 -0.83 -28.46
N LYS A 122 -10.31 0.47 -28.70
CA LYS A 122 -9.80 1.53 -27.81
C LYS A 122 -10.89 1.97 -26.85
N PHE A 123 -10.54 2.09 -25.57
CA PHE A 123 -11.42 2.54 -24.51
C PHE A 123 -10.81 3.71 -23.75
N SER A 124 -11.68 4.57 -23.24
CA SER A 124 -11.37 5.61 -22.27
C SER A 124 -12.44 5.53 -21.17
N ASP A 125 -12.05 4.99 -20.02
CA ASP A 125 -12.95 4.72 -18.90
C ASP A 125 -12.60 5.63 -17.72
N THR A 126 -13.63 6.01 -16.96
CA THR A 126 -13.49 6.75 -15.70
C THR A 126 -13.99 5.88 -14.55
N TYR A 127 -13.15 5.73 -13.53
CA TYR A 127 -13.43 4.97 -12.32
C TYR A 127 -13.49 5.89 -11.11
N GLN A 128 -14.44 5.64 -10.22
CA GLN A 128 -14.51 6.31 -8.91
C GLN A 128 -14.54 5.29 -7.79
N PHE A 129 -13.60 5.43 -6.86
CA PHE A 129 -13.54 4.57 -5.68
C PHE A 129 -12.82 5.26 -4.53
N TYR A 130 -13.24 4.91 -3.32
CA TYR A 130 -12.73 5.49 -2.09
C TYR A 130 -11.42 4.81 -1.69
N ALA A 131 -10.40 5.61 -1.36
CA ALA A 131 -9.20 5.14 -0.69
C ALA A 131 -9.31 5.48 0.81
N PRO A 132 -9.00 4.53 1.72
CA PRO A 132 -9.15 4.75 3.15
C PRO A 132 -8.16 5.80 3.69
N PRO A 133 -8.39 6.35 4.89
CA PRO A 133 -7.37 7.10 5.62
C PRO A 133 -6.15 6.20 5.86
N VAL A 134 -4.98 6.83 5.94
CA VAL A 134 -3.73 6.17 6.31
C VAL A 134 -3.29 6.63 7.70
N TYR A 135 -2.57 5.77 8.40
CA TYR A 135 -2.09 6.09 9.73
C TYR A 135 -0.74 5.45 10.04
N THR A 136 -0.02 6.12 10.93
CA THR A 136 1.22 5.65 11.55
C THR A 136 0.98 5.21 12.99
N ARG A 137 1.85 4.36 13.55
CA ARG A 137 1.80 4.00 14.98
C ARG A 137 1.91 5.26 15.85
N SER A 138 1.16 5.30 16.95
CA SER A 138 1.38 6.28 18.01
C SER A 138 2.66 5.94 18.76
N ASN A 139 3.54 6.92 18.93
CA ASN A 139 4.73 6.83 19.78
C ASN A 139 4.46 7.29 21.22
N GLY A 140 3.22 7.68 21.54
CA GLY A 140 2.83 8.16 22.87
C GLY A 140 3.41 9.51 23.27
N MET A 141 4.02 10.26 22.34
CA MET A 141 4.68 11.53 22.65
C MET A 141 3.78 12.74 22.39
N PRO A 142 3.86 13.81 23.21
CA PRO A 142 3.09 15.04 23.00
C PRO A 142 3.35 15.74 21.66
N ARG A 143 4.47 15.43 20.99
CA ARG A 143 4.86 16.05 19.71
C ARG A 143 4.26 15.36 18.50
N GLN A 144 3.72 14.14 18.63
CA GLN A 144 3.00 13.50 17.53
C GLN A 144 1.57 14.06 17.49
N LYS A 145 1.32 14.98 16.56
CA LYS A 145 0.03 15.70 16.45
C LYS A 145 -0.94 15.09 15.44
N GLY A 146 -0.50 14.13 14.63
CA GLY A 146 -1.29 13.57 13.54
C GLY A 146 -0.80 12.19 13.10
N THR A 147 -1.57 11.62 12.18
CA THR A 147 -1.32 10.29 11.61
C THR A 147 -0.45 10.33 10.34
N MET A 148 -0.29 11.51 9.74
CA MET A 148 0.45 11.76 8.50
C MET A 148 1.56 12.80 8.69
N PHE A 149 2.35 13.01 7.64
CA PHE A 149 3.37 14.05 7.57
C PHE A 149 2.75 15.44 7.75
N ASP A 150 3.36 16.26 8.62
CA ASP A 150 3.05 17.68 8.74
C ASP A 150 3.91 18.44 7.72
N THR A 151 3.33 18.77 6.57
CA THR A 151 4.04 19.32 5.42
C THR A 151 3.74 20.80 5.23
N GLU A 152 4.78 21.62 5.17
CA GLU A 152 4.70 23.01 4.76
C GLU A 152 5.35 23.20 3.39
N VAL A 153 4.60 23.70 2.42
CA VAL A 153 5.11 23.99 1.07
C VAL A 153 5.57 25.43 1.01
N HIS A 154 6.89 25.65 0.93
CA HIS A 154 7.45 27.01 0.86
C HIS A 154 7.52 27.57 -0.56
N THR A 155 8.01 26.80 -1.53
CA THR A 155 8.23 27.28 -2.91
C THR A 155 8.15 26.12 -3.89
N VAL A 156 7.42 26.33 -4.99
CA VAL A 156 7.33 25.38 -6.11
C VAL A 156 7.44 26.17 -7.41
N HIS A 157 8.54 25.99 -8.13
CA HIS A 157 8.67 26.55 -9.47
C HIS A 157 7.70 25.81 -10.43
N PRO A 158 7.08 26.51 -11.41
CA PRO A 158 6.11 25.90 -12.32
C PRO A 158 6.57 24.59 -12.98
N ASP A 159 7.83 24.53 -13.39
CA ASP A 159 8.44 23.35 -14.05
C ASP A 159 8.66 22.14 -13.13
N PHE A 160 8.41 22.28 -11.83
CA PHE A 160 8.63 21.22 -10.84
C PHE A 160 7.34 20.77 -10.16
N LYS A 161 6.16 21.22 -10.62
CA LYS A 161 4.86 20.84 -10.05
C LYS A 161 4.55 19.34 -10.13
N ASP A 162 5.21 18.62 -11.02
CA ASP A 162 5.01 17.18 -11.24
C ASP A 162 5.87 16.30 -10.31
N ARG A 163 6.71 16.90 -9.45
CA ARG A 163 7.65 16.14 -8.61
C ARG A 163 6.93 15.42 -7.48
N LEU A 164 7.40 14.20 -7.23
CA LEU A 164 7.00 13.32 -6.14
C LEU A 164 8.23 12.95 -5.33
N TYR A 165 8.12 12.99 -4.00
CA TYR A 165 9.23 12.73 -3.09
C TYR A 165 8.88 11.57 -2.17
N LEU A 166 9.67 10.49 -2.23
CA LEU A 166 9.62 9.44 -1.21
C LEU A 166 10.28 9.98 0.06
N VAL A 167 9.50 10.08 1.13
CA VAL A 167 9.94 10.55 2.43
C VAL A 167 9.91 9.37 3.40
N GLY A 168 11.07 9.05 3.96
CA GLY A 168 11.21 8.15 5.08
C GLY A 168 11.53 8.93 6.34
N ASN A 169 10.62 8.95 7.31
CA ASN A 169 10.79 9.64 8.57
C ASN A 169 10.96 8.65 9.73
N GLN A 170 11.75 9.07 10.72
CA GLN A 170 11.98 8.34 11.96
C GLN A 170 11.00 8.82 13.03
N LEU A 171 10.17 7.93 13.58
CA LEU A 171 9.28 8.28 14.69
C LEU A 171 10.04 8.13 15.99
N SER A 172 10.50 9.25 16.55
CA SER A 172 11.19 9.30 17.84
C SER A 172 10.23 9.48 19.01
N PRO A 173 10.51 8.89 20.19
CA PRO A 173 11.66 8.06 20.54
C PRO A 173 11.54 6.62 20.00
N ILE A 174 12.57 5.80 20.25
CA ILE A 174 12.57 4.36 19.98
C ILE A 174 11.29 3.72 20.57
N ALA A 175 10.72 2.75 19.86
CA ALA A 175 9.57 2.01 20.35
C ALA A 175 9.92 1.28 21.66
N PRO A 176 9.24 1.55 22.79
CA PRO A 176 9.57 0.94 24.08
C PRO A 176 9.45 -0.59 24.11
N GLN A 177 8.71 -1.18 23.18
CA GLN A 177 8.60 -2.63 23.00
C GLN A 177 9.91 -3.20 22.45
N GLY A 178 10.46 -2.56 21.41
CA GLY A 178 11.69 -3.00 20.74
C GLY A 178 12.96 -2.70 21.52
N ALA A 179 12.98 -1.59 22.28
CA ALA A 179 14.10 -1.21 23.14
C ALA A 179 14.42 -2.20 24.28
N ARG A 180 13.61 -3.25 24.46
CA ARG A 180 13.79 -4.29 25.49
C ARG A 180 14.60 -5.49 24.99
N PHE A 181 14.82 -5.59 23.68
CA PHE A 181 15.62 -6.66 23.11
C PHE A 181 17.08 -6.22 23.01
N ALA A 182 17.98 -7.03 23.55
CA ALA A 182 19.41 -6.86 23.43
C ALA A 182 20.04 -8.17 22.93
N TRP A 183 21.16 -8.07 22.21
CA TRP A 183 21.95 -9.26 21.91
C TRP A 183 22.59 -9.82 23.19
N ASN A 184 22.83 -11.13 23.21
CA ASN A 184 23.24 -11.89 24.41
C ASN A 184 24.54 -11.36 25.06
N ASN A 185 24.77 -11.76 26.32
CA ASN A 185 25.87 -11.33 27.19
C ASN A 185 27.29 -11.69 26.67
N PRO A 186 28.26 -10.76 26.62
CA PRO A 186 28.12 -9.33 26.94
C PRO A 186 27.23 -8.62 25.93
N SER A 187 26.25 -7.87 26.44
CA SER A 187 25.33 -7.11 25.61
C SER A 187 26.11 -6.21 24.66
N GLY A 188 25.76 -6.31 23.38
CA GLY A 188 26.45 -5.66 22.27
C GLY A 188 25.51 -5.44 21.09
N GLY A 189 26.08 -4.97 19.97
CA GLY A 189 25.33 -4.61 18.77
C GLY A 189 24.37 -3.44 18.99
N ALA A 190 23.28 -3.41 18.22
CA ALA A 190 22.32 -2.31 18.17
C ALA A 190 20.87 -2.79 17.98
N LEU A 191 20.50 -3.92 18.58
CA LEU A 191 19.14 -4.49 18.46
C LEU A 191 18.06 -3.54 19.01
N GLU A 192 18.39 -2.72 20.00
CA GLU A 192 17.47 -1.73 20.55
C GLU A 192 17.13 -0.62 19.55
N TRP A 193 17.79 -0.55 18.39
CA TRP A 193 17.57 0.49 17.37
C TRP A 193 16.28 0.26 16.55
N ALA A 194 15.18 0.10 17.28
CA ALA A 194 13.84 -0.26 16.86
C ALA A 194 12.94 0.99 16.73
N TYR A 195 13.34 1.96 15.91
CA TYR A 195 12.48 3.10 15.60
C TYR A 195 11.33 2.66 14.69
N ASN A 196 10.11 3.09 15.03
CA ASN A 196 9.00 3.02 14.07
C ASN A 196 9.29 3.95 12.90
N SER A 197 8.82 3.56 11.72
CA SER A 197 9.08 4.29 10.48
C SER A 197 7.80 4.92 9.97
N ASN A 198 7.92 6.08 9.33
CA ASN A 198 6.79 6.67 8.61
C ASN A 198 7.23 6.94 7.18
N ILE A 199 6.74 6.11 6.25
CA ILE A 199 7.19 6.09 4.86
C ILE A 199 6.02 6.42 3.94
N GLY A 200 6.19 7.42 3.08
CA GLY A 200 5.17 7.82 2.11
C GLY A 200 5.74 8.65 0.97
N ILE A 201 4.93 8.87 -0.06
CA ILE A 201 5.27 9.79 -1.16
C ILE A 201 4.41 11.04 -1.03
N ILE A 202 5.05 12.19 -1.12
CA ILE A 202 4.42 13.51 -1.01
C ILE A 202 4.59 14.24 -2.35
N ASP A 203 3.54 14.90 -2.83
CA ASP A 203 3.61 15.76 -4.01
C ASP A 203 3.95 17.22 -3.67
N THR A 204 4.13 18.07 -4.67
CA THR A 204 4.47 19.48 -4.45
C THR A 204 3.37 20.32 -3.81
N THR A 205 2.16 19.78 -3.62
CA THR A 205 1.09 20.45 -2.84
C THR A 205 1.15 20.07 -1.36
N GLY A 206 2.10 19.22 -0.96
CA GLY A 206 2.20 18.66 0.38
C GLY A 206 1.25 17.47 0.61
N ALA A 207 0.52 17.03 -0.41
CA ALA A 207 -0.42 15.93 -0.25
C ALA A 207 0.32 14.58 -0.26
N VAL A 208 -0.09 13.68 0.64
CA VAL A 208 0.33 12.28 0.62
C VAL A 208 -0.34 11.58 -0.56
N ARG A 209 0.46 10.96 -1.43
CA ARG A 209 0.04 10.27 -2.67
C ARG A 209 0.36 8.78 -2.69
N TRP A 210 1.15 8.34 -1.71
CA TRP A 210 1.44 6.94 -1.45
C TRP A 210 1.83 6.78 0.01
N TYR A 211 1.55 5.60 0.57
CA TYR A 211 1.87 5.31 1.96
C TYR A 211 2.20 3.84 2.12
N LEU A 212 3.29 3.53 2.82
CA LEU A 212 3.59 2.16 3.24
C LEU A 212 3.05 1.97 4.65
N LEU A 213 2.15 1.01 4.83
CA LEU A 213 1.73 0.56 6.16
C LEU A 213 2.85 -0.26 6.80
N ASP A 214 3.86 0.43 7.31
CA ASP A 214 5.02 -0.15 7.99
C ASP A 214 4.59 -1.09 9.11
N ILE A 215 3.47 -0.80 9.77
CA ILE A 215 2.89 -1.57 10.87
C ILE A 215 2.63 -3.04 10.53
N LEU A 216 2.44 -3.37 9.25
CA LEU A 216 2.20 -4.72 8.76
C LEU A 216 3.50 -5.47 8.42
N LEU A 217 4.61 -4.75 8.34
CA LEU A 217 5.94 -5.29 7.99
C LEU A 217 6.93 -5.22 9.16
N ASN A 218 6.70 -4.28 10.08
CA ASN A 218 7.56 -3.94 11.19
C ASN A 218 6.82 -4.16 12.51
N GLU A 219 7.23 -5.18 13.27
CA GLU A 219 6.66 -5.47 14.58
C GLU A 219 7.72 -5.24 15.66
N PRO A 220 7.64 -4.12 16.42
CA PRO A 220 8.60 -3.77 17.46
C PRO A 220 8.73 -4.82 18.57
N SER A 221 7.72 -5.66 18.77
CA SER A 221 7.75 -6.75 19.76
C SER A 221 8.40 -8.04 19.25
N ASP A 222 8.87 -8.08 18.00
CA ASP A 222 9.61 -9.21 17.42
C ASP A 222 10.99 -8.75 16.95
N PRO A 223 12.11 -9.24 17.55
CA PRO A 223 13.46 -8.81 17.18
C PRO A 223 13.82 -9.11 15.72
N TRP A 224 13.11 -10.02 15.05
CA TRP A 224 13.38 -10.37 13.66
C TRP A 224 12.64 -9.49 12.66
N SER A 225 11.49 -8.91 13.02
CA SER A 225 10.73 -7.97 12.19
C SER A 225 10.75 -6.53 12.71
N SER A 226 11.48 -6.25 13.78
CA SER A 226 11.70 -4.90 14.30
C SER A 226 12.91 -4.22 13.66
N GLY A 227 12.92 -2.88 13.65
CA GLY A 227 14.07 -2.07 13.24
C GLY A 227 13.67 -0.81 12.48
N TYR A 228 14.59 0.14 12.35
CA TYR A 228 14.33 1.34 11.55
C TYR A 228 14.44 1.05 10.04
N MET A 229 13.42 1.41 9.24
CA MET A 229 13.43 1.24 7.78
C MET A 229 14.32 2.29 7.12
N MET A 230 15.42 1.84 6.51
CA MET A 230 16.46 2.71 5.98
C MET A 230 17.00 2.23 4.63
N GLY A 231 17.62 3.16 3.89
CA GLY A 231 18.32 2.85 2.65
C GLY A 231 17.39 2.56 1.49
N PHE A 232 16.24 3.25 1.41
CA PHE A 232 15.34 3.11 0.28
C PHE A 232 16.06 3.45 -1.02
N GLN A 233 16.06 2.50 -1.95
CA GLN A 233 16.58 2.68 -3.30
C GLN A 233 15.60 2.13 -4.33
N GLN A 234 15.51 2.82 -5.47
CA GLN A 234 14.77 2.32 -6.61
C GLN A 234 15.66 1.39 -7.45
N THR A 235 15.12 0.24 -7.80
CA THR A 235 15.75 -0.76 -8.66
C THR A 235 15.37 -0.53 -10.13
N LYS A 236 16.12 -1.12 -11.07
CA LYS A 236 15.90 -0.96 -12.52
C LYS A 236 14.48 -1.34 -12.99
N ASP A 237 13.79 -2.23 -12.27
CA ASP A 237 12.40 -2.60 -12.55
C ASP A 237 11.36 -1.71 -11.86
N GLY A 238 11.79 -0.60 -11.25
CA GLY A 238 10.95 0.42 -10.63
C GLY A 238 10.51 0.13 -9.19
N ALA A 239 10.82 -1.06 -8.67
CA ALA A 239 10.54 -1.45 -7.30
C ALA A 239 11.52 -0.82 -6.31
N LEU A 240 11.17 -0.82 -5.03
CA LEU A 240 11.97 -0.27 -3.94
C LEU A 240 12.64 -1.39 -3.15
N THR A 241 13.91 -1.23 -2.83
CA THR A 241 14.65 -2.03 -1.85
C THR A 241 14.97 -1.20 -0.63
N TRP A 242 14.93 -1.81 0.55
CA TRP A 242 15.39 -1.22 1.80
C TRP A 242 15.70 -2.34 2.81
N GLY A 243 16.15 -1.97 4.00
CA GLY A 243 16.26 -2.92 5.11
C GLY A 243 15.86 -2.29 6.43
N PHE A 244 15.75 -3.13 7.46
CA PHE A 244 15.43 -2.76 8.83
C PHE A 244 15.83 -3.88 9.78
N GLY A 245 16.62 -3.56 10.81
CA GLY A 245 17.03 -4.52 11.84
C GLY A 245 17.66 -5.77 11.24
N GLN A 246 16.95 -6.89 11.29
CA GLN A 246 17.47 -8.19 10.82
C GLN A 246 16.96 -8.58 9.42
N ARG A 247 16.37 -7.64 8.69
CA ARG A 247 15.74 -7.88 7.39
C ARG A 247 16.22 -6.92 6.30
N TYR A 248 16.16 -7.43 5.07
CA TYR A 248 16.28 -6.66 3.86
C TYR A 248 15.25 -7.14 2.85
N VAL A 249 14.65 -6.20 2.13
CA VAL A 249 13.41 -6.46 1.41
C VAL A 249 13.36 -5.73 0.08
N LYS A 250 12.46 -6.19 -0.78
CA LYS A 250 12.11 -5.55 -2.05
C LYS A 250 10.61 -5.65 -2.28
N TYR A 251 9.97 -4.51 -2.51
CA TYR A 251 8.55 -4.41 -2.83
C TYR A 251 8.35 -3.44 -3.99
N ASP A 252 7.32 -3.65 -4.81
CA ASP A 252 6.91 -2.63 -5.78
C ASP A 252 6.00 -1.57 -5.14
N LEU A 253 5.67 -0.53 -5.91
CA LEU A 253 4.84 0.57 -5.44
C LEU A 253 3.38 0.17 -5.16
N LEU A 254 2.90 -1.00 -5.59
CA LEU A 254 1.59 -1.51 -5.17
C LEU A 254 1.66 -2.25 -3.82
N GLY A 255 2.85 -2.38 -3.24
CA GLY A 255 3.08 -3.14 -2.02
C GLY A 255 3.24 -4.63 -2.25
N ARG A 256 3.45 -5.09 -3.49
CA ARG A 256 3.71 -6.52 -3.75
C ARG A 256 5.09 -6.88 -3.25
N GLU A 257 5.16 -7.92 -2.42
CA GLU A 257 6.42 -8.51 -2.01
C GLU A 257 7.13 -9.17 -3.19
N ILE A 258 8.36 -8.74 -3.47
CA ILE A 258 9.27 -9.42 -4.39
C ILE A 258 10.21 -10.31 -3.59
N PHE A 259 10.74 -9.81 -2.47
CA PHE A 259 11.32 -10.64 -1.42
C PHE A 259 11.28 -9.93 -0.07
N ASN A 260 11.19 -10.69 1.01
CA ASN A 260 11.43 -10.25 2.38
C ASN A 260 12.31 -11.29 3.07
N ARG A 261 13.58 -10.93 3.34
CA ARG A 261 14.60 -11.90 3.75
C ARG A 261 15.25 -11.48 5.06
N LEU A 262 15.55 -12.48 5.89
CA LEU A 262 16.46 -12.31 7.01
C LEU A 262 17.89 -12.12 6.50
N LEU A 263 18.67 -11.36 7.26
CA LEU A 263 20.12 -11.31 7.09
C LEU A 263 20.71 -12.73 7.22
N PRO A 264 21.80 -13.05 6.48
CA PRO A 264 22.53 -14.29 6.73
C PRO A 264 22.99 -14.35 8.19
N PRO A 265 23.05 -15.53 8.83
CA PRO A 265 23.28 -15.66 10.27
C PRO A 265 24.60 -15.05 10.80
N GLN A 266 25.58 -14.79 9.93
CA GLN A 266 26.85 -14.14 10.27
C GLN A 266 26.73 -12.61 10.36
N TYR A 267 25.57 -12.04 10.09
CA TYR A 267 25.34 -10.61 10.10
C TYR A 267 24.14 -10.25 10.97
N SER A 268 24.18 -9.05 11.52
CA SER A 268 23.09 -8.46 12.30
C SER A 268 22.96 -6.96 12.00
N ASP A 269 21.91 -6.35 12.53
CA ASP A 269 21.79 -4.90 12.70
C ASP A 269 22.00 -4.11 11.40
N TYR A 270 21.28 -4.51 10.36
CA TYR A 270 21.18 -3.72 9.13
C TYR A 270 20.76 -2.29 9.47
N SER A 271 21.44 -1.32 8.84
CA SER A 271 20.96 0.06 8.86
C SER A 271 21.60 0.94 7.80
N HIS A 272 21.01 2.12 7.60
CA HIS A 272 21.45 3.20 6.72
C HIS A 272 21.38 2.92 5.23
N ALA A 273 22.11 1.93 4.73
CA ALA A 273 22.41 1.81 3.31
C ALA A 273 22.10 0.42 2.76
N PHE A 274 21.28 0.42 1.71
CA PHE A 274 21.10 -0.66 0.75
C PHE A 274 21.49 -0.07 -0.60
N ASP A 275 22.51 -0.63 -1.26
CA ASP A 275 22.95 -0.18 -2.57
C ASP A 275 22.82 -1.26 -3.63
N ASN A 276 22.12 -0.96 -4.73
CA ASN A 276 21.88 -1.89 -5.82
C ASN A 276 22.99 -1.78 -6.86
N ALA A 277 23.83 -2.80 -6.95
CA ALA A 277 24.89 -2.87 -7.93
C ALA A 277 24.36 -3.14 -9.34
N GLU A 278 25.09 -2.66 -10.36
CA GLU A 278 24.70 -2.84 -11.76
C GLU A 278 24.61 -4.29 -12.21
N ASN A 279 25.41 -5.17 -11.57
CA ASN A 279 25.51 -6.60 -11.83
C ASN A 279 24.39 -7.44 -11.17
N GLY A 280 23.42 -6.80 -10.52
CA GLY A 280 22.29 -7.48 -9.87
C GLY A 280 22.56 -7.94 -8.44
N HIS A 281 23.74 -7.68 -7.89
CA HIS A 281 24.01 -7.82 -6.46
C HIS A 281 23.56 -6.59 -5.67
N SER A 282 23.57 -6.71 -4.34
CA SER A 282 23.24 -5.63 -3.43
C SER A 282 24.30 -5.53 -2.34
N PHE A 283 24.68 -4.31 -1.99
CA PHE A 283 25.55 -4.01 -0.86
C PHE A 283 24.71 -3.53 0.31
N LEU A 284 24.85 -4.19 1.45
CA LEU A 284 24.09 -3.89 2.65
C LEU A 284 25.06 -3.47 3.75
N ARG A 285 24.76 -2.38 4.45
CA ARG A 285 25.49 -2.04 5.68
C ARG A 285 24.88 -2.82 6.84
N VAL A 286 25.71 -3.68 7.43
CA VAL A 286 25.35 -4.60 8.54
C VAL A 286 26.51 -4.70 9.53
N ALA A 287 26.23 -5.19 10.72
CA ALA A 287 27.24 -5.64 11.67
C ALA A 287 27.61 -7.11 11.40
N ASN A 288 28.80 -7.52 11.85
CA ASN A 288 29.21 -8.93 11.90
C ASN A 288 28.72 -9.52 13.23
N ALA A 289 27.94 -10.58 13.17
CA ALA A 289 27.43 -11.25 14.35
C ALA A 289 28.47 -12.22 14.93
N ASP A 290 28.63 -12.25 16.25
CA ASP A 290 29.57 -13.15 16.95
C ASP A 290 31.03 -12.96 16.47
N TYR A 291 31.43 -11.70 16.26
CA TYR A 291 32.76 -11.34 15.81
C TYR A 291 33.81 -11.72 16.87
N ARG A 292 34.80 -12.52 16.45
CA ARG A 292 35.94 -12.86 17.30
C ARG A 292 36.99 -11.76 17.25
N ARG A 293 37.10 -11.03 18.34
CA ARG A 293 38.12 -9.99 18.56
C ARG A 293 39.54 -10.59 18.64
N PRO A 294 40.58 -9.76 18.41
CA PRO A 294 41.97 -10.18 18.59
C PRO A 294 42.32 -10.70 19.99
N ASP A 295 41.59 -10.26 21.03
CA ASP A 295 41.75 -10.74 22.42
C ASP A 295 41.02 -12.08 22.68
N GLY A 296 40.46 -12.71 21.64
CA GLY A 296 39.77 -13.99 21.71
C GLY A 296 38.32 -13.91 22.18
N LYS A 297 37.82 -12.73 22.58
CA LYS A 297 36.42 -12.53 23.00
C LYS A 297 35.50 -12.45 21.78
N ARG A 298 34.23 -12.82 21.99
CA ARG A 298 33.16 -12.74 21.00
C ARG A 298 32.24 -11.57 21.34
N VAL A 299 31.82 -10.82 20.32
CA VAL A 299 30.94 -9.64 20.42
C VAL A 299 29.95 -9.61 19.27
#